data_AF-K9UEH1-F1
#
_entry.id   AF-K9UEH1-F1
#
_cell.length_a   1.000
_cell.length_b   1.000
_cell.length_c   1.000
_cell.angle_alpha   90.00
_cell.angle_beta   90.00
_cell.angle_gamma   90.00
#
_symmetry.space_group_name_H-M   'P 1'
#
loop_
_entity.id
_entity.type
_entity.pdbx_description
1 polymer ?
#
loop_
_entity_poly.entity_id
_entity_poly.type
_entity_poly.pdbx_seq_one_letter_code
_entity_poly.pdbx_strand_id
1 'polypeptide(L)'
;MIWLVGHLLAIGVGISLALLGGGGSVLTLPILVYAMGVAPKSAIAMTSIVVGVVSLFGLVPHSRRKQIDLKTVLIFGSATTIGAFLGAKLAGFSFVTATLQMVLFAVAMLVAAGFMIVRQPQSDNSIGDREHQDSLSSYPRPLCKYCWLWLLTEGIGVGMLTGLVGVGGGFAIVPALVLLRNLTMPVAISTSLVIIALNSGAGLIGYLGQVSIDWYLTGSFTLAAALGSIIGTYLSKFVSADKLQKWFGYFLLAVATFVLIQVLLN
;
A
#
# COMPACT_ATOMS: atom_id res chain seq x y z
N MET A 1 7.05 -13.54 24.40
CA MET A 1 5.66 -13.05 24.14
C MET A 1 5.61 -12.04 23.00
N ILE A 2 6.46 -11.00 23.00
CA ILE A 2 6.54 -9.97 21.94
C ILE A 2 6.66 -10.55 20.51
N TRP A 3 7.51 -11.55 20.31
CA TRP A 3 7.67 -12.21 19.01
C TRP A 3 6.40 -12.90 18.49
N LEU A 4 5.66 -13.56 19.38
CA LEU A 4 4.40 -14.24 19.07
C LEU A 4 3.33 -13.23 18.64
N VAL A 5 3.22 -12.11 19.37
CA VAL A 5 2.31 -11.02 19.02
C VAL A 5 2.71 -10.38 17.69
N GLY A 6 4.00 -10.14 17.45
CA GLY A 6 4.51 -9.59 16.19
C GLY A 6 4.17 -10.46 14.98
N HIS A 7 4.31 -11.79 15.09
CA HIS A 7 3.97 -12.72 14.00
C HIS A 7 2.45 -12.84 13.77
N LEU A 8 1.64 -12.79 14.82
CA LEU A 8 0.18 -12.74 14.67
C LEU A 8 -0.26 -11.45 13.97
N LEU A 9 0.35 -10.31 14.33
CA LEU A 9 0.11 -9.04 13.65
C LEU A 9 0.60 -9.10 12.19
N ALA A 10 1.72 -9.75 11.90
CA ALA A 10 2.22 -9.98 10.54
C ALA A 10 1.22 -10.75 9.67
N ILE A 11 0.56 -11.78 10.21
CA ILE A 11 -0.52 -12.48 9.50
C ILE A 11 -1.65 -11.49 9.19
N GLY A 12 -2.03 -10.64 10.15
CA GLY A 12 -3.02 -9.58 9.96
C GLY A 12 -2.64 -8.57 8.86
N VAL A 13 -1.37 -8.17 8.79
CA VAL A 13 -0.80 -7.36 7.69
C VAL A 13 -1.04 -8.04 6.36
N GLY A 14 -0.67 -9.33 6.25
CA GLY A 14 -0.85 -10.13 5.04
C GLY A 14 -2.30 -10.21 4.60
N ILE A 15 -3.20 -10.51 5.53
CA ILE A 15 -4.64 -10.58 5.29
C ILE A 15 -5.15 -9.23 4.76
N SER A 16 -4.81 -8.13 5.45
CA SER A 16 -5.22 -6.78 5.07
C SER A 16 -4.65 -6.37 3.71
N LEU A 17 -3.39 -6.72 3.41
CA LEU A 17 -2.76 -6.43 2.13
C LEU A 17 -3.48 -7.14 0.98
N ALA A 18 -3.79 -8.44 1.13
CA ALA A 18 -4.48 -9.22 0.12
C ALA A 18 -5.94 -8.80 -0.10
N LEU A 19 -6.62 -8.39 0.96
CA LEU A 19 -8.02 -7.96 0.86
C LEU A 19 -8.18 -6.57 0.23
N LEU A 20 -7.27 -5.65 0.55
CA LEU A 20 -7.39 -4.23 0.18
C LEU A 20 -6.43 -3.80 -0.93
N GLY A 21 -5.60 -4.71 -1.44
CA GLY A 21 -4.64 -4.46 -2.52
C GLY A 21 -3.44 -3.59 -2.16
N GLY A 22 -3.31 -3.20 -0.89
CA GLY A 22 -2.25 -2.28 -0.48
C GLY A 22 -2.44 -1.67 0.91
N GLY A 23 -3.66 -1.67 1.46
CA GLY A 23 -3.93 -1.12 2.79
C GLY A 23 -3.04 -1.74 3.88
N GLY A 24 -2.90 -3.06 3.90
CA GLY A 24 -2.11 -3.77 4.92
C GLY A 24 -0.65 -3.33 5.03
N SER A 25 -0.04 -2.80 3.95
CA SER A 25 1.38 -2.42 3.95
C SER A 25 1.70 -1.29 4.94
N VAL A 26 0.71 -0.44 5.23
CA VAL A 26 0.80 0.63 6.24
C VAL A 26 1.08 0.08 7.61
N LEU A 27 0.47 -1.04 7.95
CA LEU A 27 0.53 -1.56 9.31
C LEU A 27 1.89 -2.16 9.63
N THR A 28 2.62 -2.64 8.61
CA THR A 28 3.94 -3.24 8.77
C THR A 28 4.90 -2.33 9.53
N LEU A 29 4.93 -1.03 9.19
CA LEU A 29 5.87 -0.09 9.78
C LEU A 29 5.60 0.13 11.29
N PRO A 30 4.39 0.52 11.74
CA PRO A 30 4.05 0.60 13.16
C PRO A 30 4.27 -0.70 13.92
N ILE A 31 3.99 -1.85 13.32
CA ILE A 31 4.21 -3.14 13.99
C ILE A 31 5.71 -3.37 14.22
N LEU A 32 6.55 -3.14 13.21
CA LEU A 32 8.00 -3.28 13.35
C LEU A 32 8.58 -2.29 14.38
N VAL A 33 8.14 -1.03 14.35
CA VAL A 33 8.66 -0.01 15.28
C VAL A 33 8.15 -0.21 16.70
N TYR A 34 6.83 -0.35 16.88
CA TYR A 34 6.21 -0.29 18.22
C TYR A 34 5.99 -1.65 18.86
N ALA A 35 5.63 -2.67 18.08
CA ALA A 35 5.46 -4.00 18.63
C ALA A 35 6.78 -4.76 18.71
N MET A 36 7.69 -4.53 17.76
CA MET A 36 8.94 -5.32 17.63
C MET A 36 10.20 -4.52 17.98
N GLY A 37 10.06 -3.23 18.31
CA GLY A 37 11.16 -2.41 18.84
C GLY A 37 12.25 -2.08 17.82
N VAL A 38 11.95 -2.17 16.52
CA VAL A 38 12.92 -1.90 15.46
C VAL A 38 13.07 -0.39 15.27
N ALA A 39 14.32 0.09 15.11
CA ALA A 39 14.58 1.49 14.83
C ALA A 39 13.86 1.94 13.53
N PRO A 40 13.21 3.12 13.47
CA PRO A 40 12.37 3.52 12.35
C PRO A 40 13.05 3.42 10.98
N LYS A 41 14.30 3.88 10.84
CA LYS A 41 15.04 3.80 9.57
C LYS A 41 15.25 2.36 9.09
N SER A 42 15.52 1.43 10.00
CA SER A 42 15.63 0.00 9.68
C SER A 42 14.27 -0.60 9.35
N ALA A 43 13.23 -0.27 10.13
CA ALA A 43 11.87 -0.75 9.94
C ALA A 43 11.27 -0.37 8.58
N ILE A 44 11.61 0.81 8.05
CA ILE A 44 11.25 1.28 6.71
C ILE A 44 11.83 0.37 5.62
N ALA A 45 13.11 0.04 5.69
CA ALA A 45 13.76 -0.85 4.73
C ALA A 45 13.20 -2.28 4.83
N MET A 46 13.02 -2.78 6.06
CA MET A 46 12.39 -4.08 6.32
C MET A 46 10.96 -4.15 5.77
N THR A 47 10.18 -3.08 5.95
CA THR A 47 8.81 -2.98 5.42
C THR A 47 8.80 -3.07 3.90
N SER A 48 9.74 -2.40 3.22
CA SER A 48 9.87 -2.49 1.76
C SER A 48 10.12 -3.94 1.32
N ILE A 49 10.98 -4.69 2.01
CA ILE A 49 11.20 -6.12 1.72
C ILE A 49 9.91 -6.93 1.93
N VAL A 50 9.32 -6.82 3.13
CA VAL A 50 8.11 -7.58 3.52
C VAL A 50 6.99 -7.32 2.51
N VAL A 51 6.66 -6.05 2.28
CA VAL A 51 5.54 -5.65 1.43
C VAL A 51 5.80 -6.01 -0.02
N GLY A 52 7.03 -5.85 -0.51
CA GLY A 52 7.41 -6.25 -1.87
C GLY A 52 7.18 -7.75 -2.10
N VAL A 53 7.69 -8.59 -1.19
CA VAL A 53 7.54 -10.04 -1.28
C VAL A 53 6.08 -10.45 -1.16
N VAL A 54 5.35 -9.95 -0.14
CA VAL A 54 3.94 -10.31 0.09
C VAL A 54 3.05 -9.85 -1.07
N SER A 55 3.38 -8.72 -1.72
CA SER A 55 2.66 -8.25 -2.91
C SER A 55 2.86 -9.17 -4.11
N LEU A 56 4.08 -9.70 -4.32
CA LEU A 56 4.36 -10.71 -5.35
C LEU A 56 3.56 -11.99 -5.10
N PHE A 57 3.48 -12.46 -3.86
CA PHE A 57 2.62 -13.60 -3.51
C PHE A 57 1.13 -13.29 -3.74
N GLY A 58 0.67 -12.09 -3.38
CA GLY A 58 -0.70 -11.63 -3.59
C GLY A 58 -1.10 -11.49 -5.07
N LEU A 59 -0.14 -11.28 -5.96
CA LEU A 59 -0.36 -11.25 -7.41
C LEU A 59 -0.71 -12.60 -7.99
N VAL A 60 -0.17 -13.70 -7.48
CA VAL A 60 -0.33 -15.03 -8.08
C VAL A 60 -1.81 -15.43 -8.21
N PRO A 61 -2.66 -15.29 -7.17
CA PRO A 61 -4.08 -15.60 -7.29
C PRO A 61 -4.88 -14.58 -8.11
N HIS A 62 -4.51 -13.29 -8.06
CA HIS A 62 -5.22 -12.20 -8.75
C HIS A 62 -4.90 -12.14 -10.25
N SER A 63 -3.66 -12.40 -10.64
CA SER A 63 -3.22 -12.40 -12.04
C SER A 63 -3.91 -13.47 -12.87
N ARG A 64 -4.38 -14.57 -12.24
CA ARG A 64 -5.17 -15.60 -12.92
C ARG A 64 -6.53 -15.10 -13.44
N ARG A 65 -6.98 -13.93 -13.00
CA ARG A 65 -8.26 -13.31 -13.42
C ARG A 65 -8.10 -12.25 -14.53
N LYS A 66 -6.88 -12.01 -15.05
CA LYS A 66 -6.57 -10.99 -16.07
C LYS A 66 -7.05 -9.57 -15.72
N GLN A 67 -7.02 -9.20 -14.44
CA GLN A 67 -7.50 -7.90 -13.93
C GLN A 67 -6.39 -6.84 -13.80
N ILE A 68 -5.28 -6.98 -14.52
CA ILE A 68 -4.14 -6.04 -14.43
C ILE A 68 -4.23 -5.03 -15.57
N ASP A 69 -4.37 -3.75 -15.25
CA ASP A 69 -4.29 -2.66 -16.24
C ASP A 69 -2.81 -2.31 -16.49
N LEU A 70 -2.20 -2.97 -17.48
CA LEU A 70 -0.78 -2.79 -17.82
C LEU A 70 -0.42 -1.37 -18.23
N LYS A 71 -1.36 -0.63 -18.86
CA LYS A 71 -1.13 0.76 -19.24
C LYS A 71 -0.93 1.64 -18.00
N THR A 72 -1.70 1.35 -16.95
CA THR A 72 -1.59 2.03 -15.65
C THR A 72 -0.31 1.64 -14.92
N VAL A 73 0.05 0.36 -14.90
CA VAL A 73 1.36 -0.07 -14.37
C VAL A 73 2.51 0.65 -15.09
N LEU A 74 2.44 0.77 -16.41
CA LEU A 74 3.53 1.36 -17.18
C LEU A 74 3.61 2.89 -17.00
N ILE A 75 2.50 3.61 -16.98
CA ILE A 75 2.50 5.08 -16.85
C ILE A 75 2.60 5.51 -15.38
N PHE A 76 1.66 5.09 -14.54
CA PHE A 76 1.62 5.49 -13.13
C PHE A 76 2.69 4.76 -12.34
N GLY A 77 2.86 3.45 -12.57
CA GLY A 77 3.84 2.66 -11.85
C GLY A 77 5.28 3.08 -12.12
N SER A 78 5.65 3.47 -13.35
CA SER A 78 7.01 3.99 -13.61
C SER A 78 7.26 5.31 -12.89
N ALA A 79 6.29 6.24 -12.93
CA ALA A 79 6.37 7.51 -12.21
C ALA A 79 6.50 7.31 -10.69
N THR A 80 5.69 6.43 -10.10
CA THR A 80 5.78 6.11 -8.67
C THR A 80 7.06 5.38 -8.31
N THR A 81 7.59 4.54 -9.20
CA THR A 81 8.84 3.80 -8.96
C THR A 81 10.03 4.75 -8.91
N ILE A 82 10.10 5.69 -9.86
CA ILE A 82 11.12 6.75 -9.87
C ILE A 82 10.98 7.61 -8.61
N GLY A 83 9.76 8.03 -8.28
CA GLY A 83 9.48 8.75 -7.05
C GLY A 83 9.92 7.99 -5.80
N ALA A 84 9.63 6.69 -5.72
CA ALA A 84 9.98 5.83 -4.58
C ALA A 84 11.48 5.70 -4.40
N PHE A 85 12.23 5.52 -5.49
CA PHE A 85 13.68 5.51 -5.44
C PHE A 85 14.25 6.86 -4.95
N LEU A 86 13.77 7.98 -5.50
CA LEU A 86 14.21 9.32 -5.11
C LEU A 86 13.86 9.60 -3.65
N GLY A 87 12.65 9.28 -3.22
CA GLY A 87 12.21 9.43 -1.83
C GLY A 87 13.04 8.61 -0.85
N ALA A 88 13.34 7.36 -1.19
CA ALA A 88 14.22 6.50 -0.38
C ALA A 88 15.67 7.04 -0.32
N LYS A 89 16.19 7.56 -1.43
CA LYS A 89 17.50 8.26 -1.42
C LYS A 89 17.46 9.51 -0.54
N LEU A 90 16.38 10.29 -0.60
CA LEU A 90 16.22 11.50 0.21
C LEU A 90 16.20 11.19 1.71
N ALA A 91 15.62 10.06 2.11
CA ALA A 91 15.60 9.62 3.51
C ALA A 91 16.98 9.34 4.11
N GLY A 92 17.99 9.15 3.28
CA GLY A 92 19.38 9.02 3.67
C GLY A 92 20.06 10.32 4.10
N PHE A 93 19.51 11.47 3.70
CA PHE A 93 20.12 12.75 4.06
C PHE A 93 19.96 13.06 5.55
N SER A 94 20.95 13.74 6.11
CA SER A 94 21.03 14.10 7.54
C SER A 94 19.87 14.98 8.03
N PHE A 95 19.21 15.73 7.14
CA PHE A 95 18.04 16.54 7.49
C PHE A 95 16.76 15.70 7.67
N VAL A 96 16.72 14.45 7.17
CA VAL A 96 15.56 13.56 7.32
C VAL A 96 15.73 12.71 8.58
N THR A 97 15.12 13.20 9.67
CA THR A 97 15.10 12.52 10.96
C THR A 97 14.01 11.45 11.01
N ALA A 98 14.16 10.48 11.92
CA ALA A 98 13.15 9.44 12.14
C ALA A 98 11.79 10.04 12.54
N THR A 99 11.81 11.09 13.37
CA THR A 99 10.62 11.84 13.78
C THR A 99 9.89 12.42 12.57
N LEU A 100 10.62 13.07 11.65
CA LEU A 100 10.02 13.62 10.43
C LEU A 100 9.37 12.53 9.58
N GLN A 101 10.01 11.37 9.40
CA GLN A 101 9.45 10.25 8.65
C GLN A 101 8.16 9.72 9.29
N MET A 102 8.12 9.61 10.63
CA MET A 102 6.95 9.13 11.36
C MET A 102 5.80 10.15 11.36
N VAL A 103 6.10 11.46 11.38
CA VAL A 103 5.07 12.50 11.19
C VAL A 103 4.50 12.44 9.77
N LEU A 104 5.36 12.38 8.75
CA LEU A 104 4.92 12.26 7.35
C LEU A 104 4.08 11.00 7.14
N PHE A 105 4.47 9.88 7.77
CA PHE A 105 3.70 8.66 7.78
C PHE A 105 2.31 8.83 8.39
N ALA A 106 2.22 9.39 9.60
CA ALA A 106 0.96 9.58 10.30
C ALA A 106 0.02 10.52 9.52
N VAL A 107 0.55 11.61 8.94
CA VAL A 107 -0.21 12.52 8.09
C VAL A 107 -0.73 11.79 6.84
N ALA A 108 0.12 11.02 6.16
CA ALA A 108 -0.30 10.25 4.99
C ALA A 108 -1.40 9.23 5.33
N MET A 109 -1.30 8.57 6.50
CA MET A 109 -2.34 7.66 6.99
C MET A 109 -3.66 8.38 7.28
N LEU A 110 -3.63 9.57 7.90
CA LEU A 110 -4.84 10.36 8.18
C LEU A 110 -5.53 10.78 6.89
N VAL A 111 -4.76 11.20 5.89
CA VAL A 111 -5.28 11.56 4.57
C VAL A 111 -5.94 10.35 3.92
N ALA A 112 -5.29 9.19 3.90
CA ALA A 112 -5.84 7.96 3.34
C ALA A 112 -7.10 7.49 4.10
N ALA A 113 -7.09 7.56 5.42
CA ALA A 113 -8.24 7.25 6.26
C ALA A 113 -9.43 8.16 5.95
N GLY A 114 -9.20 9.47 5.83
CA GLY A 114 -10.21 10.45 5.44
C GLY A 114 -10.83 10.13 4.09
N PHE A 115 -10.01 9.83 3.08
CA PHE A 115 -10.50 9.43 1.75
C PHE A 115 -11.32 8.13 1.78
N MET A 116 -10.93 7.15 2.61
CA MET A 116 -11.64 5.88 2.75
C MET A 116 -12.95 5.99 3.53
N ILE A 117 -13.04 6.88 4.52
CA ILE A 117 -14.24 7.05 5.38
C ILE A 117 -15.29 7.93 4.72
N VAL A 118 -14.86 9.05 4.11
CA VAL A 118 -15.75 10.09 3.57
C VAL A 118 -16.40 9.66 2.26
N ARG A 119 -15.75 8.78 1.49
CA ARG A 119 -16.35 8.28 0.25
C ARG A 119 -17.37 7.20 0.52
N GLN A 120 -18.59 7.45 0.06
CA GLN A 120 -19.64 6.45 -0.01
C GLN A 120 -19.32 5.55 -1.21
N PRO A 121 -19.12 4.24 -1.00
CA PRO A 121 -18.92 3.32 -2.11
C PRO A 121 -20.16 3.35 -2.99
N GLN A 122 -19.97 3.51 -4.29
CA GLN A 122 -21.03 3.45 -5.27
C GLN A 122 -21.51 2.00 -5.32
N SER A 123 -22.49 1.70 -4.47
CA SER A 123 -23.23 0.44 -4.44
C SER A 123 -23.86 0.24 -5.80
N ASP A 124 -23.24 -0.56 -6.65
CA ASP A 124 -23.90 -1.08 -7.84
C ASP A 124 -24.89 -2.16 -7.38
N ASN A 125 -26.00 -1.70 -6.82
CA ASN A 125 -27.18 -2.52 -6.56
C ASN A 125 -27.92 -2.68 -7.89
N SER A 126 -27.49 -3.62 -8.71
CA SER A 126 -28.36 -4.23 -9.71
C SER A 126 -28.09 -5.74 -9.76
N ILE A 127 -28.88 -6.46 -8.97
CA ILE A 127 -29.17 -7.88 -9.17
C ILE A 127 -29.96 -7.96 -10.48
N GLY A 128 -29.32 -8.44 -11.54
CA GLY A 128 -29.97 -8.64 -12.84
C GLY A 128 -28.96 -8.97 -13.94
N ASP A 129 -28.94 -10.25 -14.30
CA ASP A 129 -28.50 -10.82 -15.57
C ASP A 129 -27.00 -10.81 -15.93
N ARG A 130 -26.45 -12.02 -15.81
CA ARG A 130 -25.20 -12.44 -16.44
C ARG A 130 -25.41 -12.52 -17.94
N GLU A 131 -24.79 -11.63 -18.70
CA GLU A 131 -24.39 -11.95 -20.07
C GLU A 131 -23.13 -11.16 -20.47
N HIS A 132 -22.21 -11.86 -21.13
CA HIS A 132 -20.97 -11.32 -21.66
C HIS A 132 -21.24 -10.19 -22.67
N GLN A 133 -20.98 -8.93 -22.33
CA GLN A 133 -20.74 -7.92 -23.38
C GLN A 133 -20.05 -6.64 -22.88
N ASP A 134 -18.83 -6.40 -23.38
CA ASP A 134 -18.27 -5.10 -23.75
C ASP A 134 -18.70 -3.84 -22.99
N SER A 135 -18.48 -3.81 -21.67
CA SER A 135 -18.66 -2.60 -20.85
C SER A 135 -17.44 -1.65 -20.91
N LEU A 136 -16.90 -1.40 -22.11
CA LEU A 136 -15.85 -0.39 -22.37
C LEU A 136 -16.41 0.94 -22.93
N SER A 137 -17.73 1.09 -23.01
CA SER A 137 -18.37 2.14 -23.82
C SER A 137 -19.17 3.20 -23.04
N SER A 138 -19.24 3.18 -21.70
CA SER A 138 -20.08 4.14 -20.93
C SER A 138 -19.39 4.97 -19.85
N TYR A 139 -18.07 5.19 -19.93
CA TYR A 139 -17.43 6.23 -19.13
C TYR A 139 -17.09 7.46 -19.99
N PRO A 140 -17.54 8.68 -19.60
CA PRO A 140 -17.05 9.89 -20.22
C PRO A 140 -15.54 9.92 -20.01
N ARG A 141 -14.79 9.74 -21.10
CA ARG A 141 -13.33 9.87 -21.10
C ARG A 141 -13.02 11.24 -20.50
N PRO A 142 -12.12 11.36 -19.50
CA PRO A 142 -11.68 12.68 -19.09
C PRO A 142 -11.05 13.36 -20.31
N LEU A 143 -11.76 14.36 -20.82
CA LEU A 143 -11.33 15.30 -21.85
C LEU A 143 -10.25 16.19 -21.24
N CYS A 144 -9.01 15.69 -21.17
CA CYS A 144 -7.87 16.57 -20.97
C CYS A 144 -6.63 16.00 -21.66
N LYS A 145 -6.22 16.67 -22.75
CA LYS A 145 -5.06 16.34 -23.60
C LYS A 145 -3.72 16.31 -22.83
N TYR A 146 -3.70 16.87 -21.61
CA TYR A 146 -2.54 16.95 -20.70
C TYR A 146 -2.69 16.14 -19.40
N CYS A 147 -3.72 15.28 -19.26
CA CYS A 147 -3.97 14.51 -18.04
C CYS A 147 -2.81 13.55 -17.67
N TRP A 148 -2.05 13.08 -18.67
CA TRP A 148 -0.91 12.19 -18.44
C TRP A 148 0.26 12.86 -17.70
N LEU A 149 0.46 14.18 -17.90
CA LEU A 149 1.49 14.94 -17.19
C LEU A 149 1.14 15.10 -15.70
N TRP A 150 -0.13 15.36 -15.41
CA TRP A 150 -0.65 15.45 -14.05
C TRP A 150 -0.55 14.10 -13.32
N LEU A 151 -0.82 13.01 -14.02
CA LEU A 151 -0.67 11.65 -13.48
C LEU A 151 0.80 11.32 -13.15
N LEU A 152 1.74 11.86 -13.94
CA LEU A 152 3.17 11.71 -13.70
C LEU A 152 3.61 12.48 -12.45
N THR A 153 3.17 13.73 -12.28
CA THR A 153 3.54 14.56 -11.13
C THR A 153 2.98 14.00 -9.83
N GLU A 154 1.71 13.56 -9.84
CA GLU A 154 1.12 12.87 -8.69
C GLU A 154 1.78 11.52 -8.43
N GLY A 155 2.07 10.74 -9.46
CA GLY A 155 2.79 9.46 -9.34
C GLY A 155 4.16 9.65 -8.68
N ILE A 156 4.93 10.65 -9.12
CA ILE A 156 6.22 10.99 -8.50
C ILE A 156 6.01 11.42 -7.04
N GLY A 157 5.02 12.26 -6.74
CA GLY A 157 4.74 12.71 -5.36
C GLY A 157 4.36 11.55 -4.43
N VAL A 158 3.42 10.71 -4.86
CA VAL A 158 3.00 9.49 -4.12
C VAL A 158 4.18 8.54 -3.97
N GLY A 159 4.99 8.37 -5.02
CA GLY A 159 6.22 7.61 -5.00
C GLY A 159 7.22 8.14 -3.98
N MET A 160 7.52 9.45 -3.99
CA MET A 160 8.46 10.07 -3.06
C MET A 160 8.02 9.92 -1.62
N LEU A 161 6.74 10.16 -1.32
CA LEU A 161 6.19 9.92 0.02
C LEU A 161 6.31 8.44 0.40
N THR A 162 5.99 7.54 -0.53
CA THR A 162 6.11 6.09 -0.32
C THR A 162 7.55 5.67 -0.01
N GLY A 163 8.52 6.18 -0.75
CA GLY A 163 9.94 5.88 -0.58
C GLY A 163 10.53 6.50 0.69
N LEU A 164 10.16 7.75 1.00
CA LEU A 164 10.56 8.44 2.23
C LEU A 164 10.09 7.71 3.48
N VAL A 165 8.89 7.14 3.42
CA VAL A 165 8.21 6.54 4.57
C VAL A 165 8.32 5.01 4.59
N GLY A 166 8.71 4.37 3.48
CA GLY A 166 9.00 2.93 3.43
C GLY A 166 7.79 2.00 3.40
N VAL A 167 6.60 2.51 3.11
CA VAL A 167 5.33 1.76 3.27
C VAL A 167 4.97 0.92 2.03
N GLY A 168 5.81 0.91 1.00
CA GLY A 168 5.51 0.27 -0.30
C GLY A 168 4.35 0.91 -1.08
N GLY A 169 3.67 1.92 -0.51
CA GLY A 169 2.74 2.82 -1.18
C GLY A 169 1.31 2.30 -1.31
N GLY A 170 1.05 1.08 -0.86
CA GLY A 170 -0.20 0.38 -1.18
C GLY A 170 -1.47 1.09 -0.72
N PHE A 171 -1.44 1.74 0.43
CA PHE A 171 -2.59 2.48 0.96
C PHE A 171 -2.93 3.75 0.20
N ALA A 172 -1.96 4.37 -0.47
CA ALA A 172 -2.17 5.56 -1.29
C ALA A 172 -2.45 5.19 -2.74
N ILE A 173 -1.82 4.13 -3.25
CA ILE A 173 -1.94 3.67 -4.63
C ILE A 173 -3.37 3.19 -4.93
N VAL A 174 -3.99 2.37 -4.08
CA VAL A 174 -5.33 1.84 -4.36
C VAL A 174 -6.37 2.96 -4.49
N PRO A 175 -6.51 3.89 -3.51
CA PRO A 175 -7.39 5.03 -3.67
C PRO A 175 -7.06 5.89 -4.88
N ALA A 176 -5.78 6.17 -5.15
CA ALA A 176 -5.37 6.97 -6.31
C ALA A 176 -5.80 6.32 -7.63
N LEU A 177 -5.67 5.00 -7.77
CA LEU A 177 -6.11 4.28 -8.97
C LEU A 177 -7.62 4.31 -9.17
N VAL A 178 -8.39 4.16 -8.09
CA VAL A 178 -9.85 4.26 -8.13
C VAL A 178 -10.30 5.69 -8.44
N LEU A 179 -9.63 6.69 -7.86
CA LEU A 179 -9.91 8.12 -8.04
C LEU A 179 -9.59 8.63 -9.45
N LEU A 180 -8.36 8.38 -9.90
CA LEU A 180 -7.78 9.03 -11.07
C LEU A 180 -8.09 8.28 -12.36
N ARG A 181 -8.22 6.95 -12.28
CA ARG A 181 -8.41 6.07 -13.43
C ARG A 181 -9.77 5.39 -13.47
N ASN A 182 -10.61 5.64 -12.46
CA ASN A 182 -11.94 5.07 -12.33
C ASN A 182 -11.96 3.55 -12.50
N LEU A 183 -10.90 2.89 -12.03
CA LEU A 183 -10.75 1.45 -12.11
C LEU A 183 -11.70 0.79 -11.11
N THR A 184 -12.28 -0.34 -11.49
CA THR A 184 -13.03 -1.18 -10.55
C THR A 184 -12.09 -1.68 -9.46
N MET A 185 -12.62 -1.86 -8.24
CA MET A 185 -11.81 -2.30 -7.10
C MET A 185 -10.95 -3.54 -7.38
N PRO A 186 -11.45 -4.63 -8.01
CA PRO A 186 -10.62 -5.80 -8.31
C PRO A 186 -9.44 -5.50 -9.26
N VAL A 187 -9.65 -4.61 -10.23
CA VAL A 187 -8.61 -4.16 -11.16
C VAL A 187 -7.60 -3.26 -10.46
N ALA A 188 -8.07 -2.35 -9.61
CA ALA A 188 -7.21 -1.47 -8.82
C ALA A 188 -6.33 -2.26 -7.83
N ILE A 189 -6.87 -3.26 -7.14
CA ILE A 189 -6.13 -4.16 -6.23
C ILE A 189 -5.06 -4.93 -7.02
N SER A 190 -5.42 -5.56 -8.14
CA SER A 190 -4.46 -6.35 -8.93
C SER A 190 -3.34 -5.47 -9.52
N THR A 191 -3.71 -4.29 -10.02
CA THR A 191 -2.77 -3.32 -10.62
C THR A 191 -1.85 -2.71 -9.57
N SER A 192 -2.39 -2.36 -8.40
CA SER A 192 -1.60 -1.79 -7.29
C SER A 192 -0.59 -2.77 -6.73
N LEU A 193 -0.90 -4.06 -6.58
CA LEU A 193 0.06 -5.06 -6.12
C LEU A 193 1.32 -5.13 -7.00
N VAL A 194 1.19 -4.95 -8.33
CA VAL A 194 2.35 -4.85 -9.23
C VAL A 194 3.16 -3.60 -8.93
N ILE A 195 2.48 -2.45 -8.83
CA ILE A 195 3.12 -1.16 -8.57
C ILE A 195 3.81 -1.15 -7.19
N ILE A 196 3.19 -1.74 -6.18
CA ILE A 196 3.75 -1.88 -4.83
C ILE A 196 5.02 -2.72 -4.87
N ALA A 197 5.02 -3.84 -5.60
CA ALA A 197 6.22 -4.67 -5.73
C ALA A 197 7.37 -3.89 -6.40
N LEU A 198 7.08 -3.13 -7.47
CA LEU A 198 8.06 -2.28 -8.15
C LEU A 198 8.59 -1.16 -7.23
N ASN A 199 7.69 -0.42 -6.57
CA ASN A 199 8.03 0.66 -5.65
C ASN A 199 8.83 0.14 -4.45
N SER A 200 8.49 -1.05 -3.94
CA SER A 200 9.19 -1.68 -2.82
C SER A 200 10.62 -2.08 -3.20
N GLY A 201 10.81 -2.62 -4.41
CA GLY A 201 12.14 -2.89 -4.95
C GLY A 201 12.96 -1.61 -5.11
N ALA A 202 12.37 -0.57 -5.71
CA ALA A 202 13.03 0.73 -5.88
C ALA A 202 13.37 1.40 -4.54
N GLY A 203 12.46 1.36 -3.56
CA GLY A 203 12.67 1.87 -2.22
C GLY A 203 13.80 1.13 -1.51
N LEU A 204 13.80 -0.21 -1.55
CA LEU A 204 14.87 -1.02 -0.99
C LEU A 204 16.23 -0.67 -1.59
N ILE A 205 16.33 -0.55 -2.92
CA ILE A 205 17.57 -0.14 -3.60
C ILE A 205 18.02 1.26 -3.14
N GLY A 206 17.07 2.17 -2.92
CA GLY A 206 17.36 3.50 -2.36
C GLY A 206 17.99 3.45 -0.96
N TYR A 207 17.53 2.55 -0.10
CA TYR A 207 18.03 2.35 1.27
C TYR A 207 19.25 1.42 1.38
N LEU A 208 19.62 0.69 0.32
CA LEU A 208 20.78 -0.20 0.34
C LEU A 208 22.05 0.55 0.79
N GLY A 209 22.73 -0.02 1.77
CA GLY A 209 23.96 0.53 2.34
C GLY A 209 23.77 1.69 3.33
N GLN A 210 22.53 2.10 3.64
CA GLN A 210 22.27 3.21 4.58
C GLN A 210 21.78 2.74 5.96
N VAL A 211 21.24 1.52 6.06
CA VAL A 211 20.61 0.99 7.28
C VAL A 211 20.96 -0.47 7.49
N SER A 212 20.98 -0.90 8.76
CA SER A 212 21.08 -2.31 9.13
C SER A 212 19.72 -2.99 8.95
N ILE A 213 19.73 -4.21 8.42
CA ILE A 213 18.53 -5.03 8.22
C ILE A 213 18.70 -6.30 9.03
N ASP A 214 17.78 -6.56 9.96
CA ASP A 214 17.70 -7.86 10.63
C ASP A 214 17.01 -8.85 9.68
N TRP A 215 17.82 -9.65 8.98
CA TRP A 215 17.34 -10.62 8.01
C TRP A 215 16.50 -11.74 8.63
N TYR A 216 16.77 -12.11 9.88
CA TYR A 216 16.03 -13.15 10.56
C TYR A 216 14.62 -12.66 10.91
N LEU A 217 14.53 -11.45 11.48
CA LEU A 217 13.26 -10.81 11.79
C LEU A 217 12.45 -10.52 10.52
N THR A 218 13.11 -9.98 9.48
CA THR A 218 12.46 -9.66 8.20
C THR A 218 11.93 -10.92 7.54
N GLY A 219 12.74 -12.00 7.47
CA GLY A 219 12.36 -13.25 6.84
C GLY A 219 11.19 -13.94 7.54
N SER A 220 11.25 -14.05 8.87
CA SER A 220 10.19 -14.67 9.67
C SER A 220 8.88 -13.87 9.63
N PHE A 221 8.95 -12.54 9.71
CA PHE A 221 7.80 -11.65 9.55
C PHE A 221 7.20 -11.75 8.14
N THR A 222 8.04 -11.76 7.11
CA THR A 222 7.61 -11.90 5.71
C THR A 222 6.89 -13.22 5.49
N LEU A 223 7.39 -14.33 6.05
CA LEU A 223 6.75 -15.63 5.95
C LEU A 223 5.34 -15.61 6.56
N ALA A 224 5.21 -15.06 7.78
CA ALA A 224 3.93 -14.94 8.46
C ALA A 224 2.94 -14.05 7.67
N ALA A 225 3.41 -12.92 7.13
CA ALA A 225 2.60 -12.06 6.28
C ALA A 225 2.23 -12.71 4.94
N ALA A 226 3.12 -13.50 4.33
CA ALA A 226 2.82 -14.24 3.10
C ALA A 226 1.73 -15.30 3.34
N LEU A 227 1.79 -16.03 4.45
CA LEU A 227 0.73 -16.95 4.86
C LEU A 227 -0.61 -16.23 5.08
N GLY A 228 -0.56 -15.07 5.76
CA GLY A 228 -1.73 -14.20 5.92
C GLY A 228 -2.32 -13.74 4.59
N SER A 229 -1.49 -13.42 3.60
CA SER A 229 -1.92 -13.00 2.27
C SER A 229 -2.70 -14.09 1.53
N ILE A 230 -2.30 -15.36 1.67
CA ILE A 230 -3.05 -16.50 1.12
C ILE A 230 -4.45 -16.58 1.74
N ILE A 231 -4.54 -16.47 3.07
CA ILE A 231 -5.81 -16.47 3.81
C ILE A 231 -6.67 -15.28 3.40
N GLY A 232 -6.10 -14.08 3.33
CA GLY A 232 -6.80 -12.87 2.91
C GLY A 232 -7.32 -12.95 1.48
N THR A 233 -6.57 -13.56 0.56
CA THR A 233 -7.02 -13.80 -0.82
C THR A 233 -8.20 -14.76 -0.88
N TYR A 234 -8.25 -15.77 -0.01
CA TYR A 234 -9.43 -16.63 0.08
C TYR A 234 -10.63 -15.85 0.65
N LEU A 235 -10.41 -15.08 1.71
CA LEU A 235 -11.44 -14.31 2.39
C LEU A 235 -12.00 -13.16 1.54
N SER A 236 -11.23 -12.62 0.59
CA SER A 236 -11.67 -11.56 -0.32
C SER A 236 -12.86 -11.96 -1.19
N LYS A 237 -13.13 -13.26 -1.35
CA LYS A 237 -14.29 -13.78 -2.09
C LYS A 237 -15.60 -13.63 -1.31
N PHE A 238 -15.54 -13.49 0.02
CA PHE A 238 -16.70 -13.53 0.92
C PHE A 238 -17.00 -12.17 1.56
N VAL A 239 -16.09 -11.20 1.44
CA VAL A 239 -16.22 -9.89 2.08
C VAL A 239 -16.37 -8.81 1.00
N SER A 240 -17.39 -7.98 1.13
CA SER A 240 -17.57 -6.81 0.27
C SER A 240 -16.41 -5.82 0.46
N ALA A 241 -15.72 -5.47 -0.63
CA ALA A 241 -14.60 -4.53 -0.62
C ALA A 241 -14.95 -3.19 0.04
N ASP A 242 -16.17 -2.72 -0.20
CA ASP A 242 -16.72 -1.45 0.30
C ASP A 242 -16.74 -1.34 1.83
N LYS A 243 -17.34 -2.34 2.51
CA LYS A 243 -17.38 -2.39 3.97
C LYS A 243 -15.99 -2.49 4.56
N LEU A 244 -15.13 -3.30 3.93
CA LEU A 244 -13.78 -3.51 4.41
C LEU A 244 -12.92 -2.26 4.28
N GLN A 245 -13.04 -1.52 3.17
CA GLN A 245 -12.35 -0.26 2.97
C GLN A 245 -12.74 0.76 4.05
N LYS A 246 -14.03 0.87 4.37
CA LYS A 246 -14.52 1.80 5.40
C LYS A 246 -14.03 1.43 6.80
N TRP A 247 -14.12 0.16 7.18
CA TRP A 247 -13.57 -0.35 8.44
C TRP A 247 -12.07 -0.13 8.54
N PHE A 248 -11.34 -0.39 7.45
CA PHE A 248 -9.91 -0.16 7.38
C PHE A 248 -9.56 1.33 7.50
N GLY A 249 -10.36 2.22 6.92
CA GLY A 249 -10.23 3.66 7.11
C GLY A 249 -10.30 4.08 8.58
N TYR A 250 -11.30 3.58 9.34
CA TYR A 250 -11.37 3.84 10.79
C TYR A 250 -10.19 3.25 11.55
N PHE A 251 -9.75 2.05 11.17
CA PHE A 251 -8.59 1.42 11.78
C PHE A 251 -7.30 2.22 11.52
N LEU A 252 -7.08 2.68 10.28
CA LEU A 252 -5.97 3.56 9.93
C LEU A 252 -6.02 4.86 10.74
N LEU A 253 -7.19 5.47 10.90
CA LEU A 253 -7.36 6.69 11.68
C LEU A 253 -6.92 6.47 13.14
N ALA A 254 -7.30 5.34 13.75
CA ALA A 254 -6.90 4.99 15.11
C ALA A 254 -5.37 4.81 15.22
N VAL A 255 -4.76 4.04 14.31
CA VAL A 255 -3.31 3.80 14.30
C VAL A 255 -2.54 5.09 14.03
N ALA A 256 -2.99 5.92 13.08
CA ALA A 256 -2.33 7.19 12.76
C ALA A 256 -2.35 8.16 13.95
N THR A 257 -3.50 8.25 14.64
CA THR A 257 -3.64 9.05 15.86
C THR A 257 -2.70 8.54 16.95
N PHE A 258 -2.63 7.21 17.15
CA PHE A 258 -1.70 6.60 18.10
C PHE A 258 -0.24 6.93 17.78
N VAL A 259 0.19 6.76 16.53
CA VAL A 259 1.56 7.09 16.09
C VAL A 259 1.86 8.57 16.35
N LEU A 260 0.92 9.46 16.00
CA LEU A 260 1.11 10.90 16.14
C LEU A 260 1.23 11.33 17.61
N ILE A 261 0.40 10.77 18.50
CA ILE A 261 0.52 10.99 19.95
C ILE A 261 1.88 10.50 20.44
N GLN A 262 2.29 9.29 20.05
CA GLN A 262 3.52 8.68 20.55
C GLN A 262 4.77 9.41 20.05
N VAL A 263 4.73 9.98 18.84
CA VAL A 263 5.78 10.86 18.30
C VAL A 263 5.83 12.22 19.00
N LEU A 264 4.69 12.78 19.42
CA LEU A 264 4.66 14.07 20.13
C LEU A 264 5.06 13.97 21.61
N LEU A 265 4.87 12.79 22.22
CA LEU A 265 5.20 12.54 23.63
C LEU A 265 6.66 12.14 23.87
N ASN A 266 7.42 11.84 22.82
CA ASN A 266 8.76 11.25 22.89
C ASN A 266 9.81 12.17 22.26
#